data_AF-A0A0F9BSQ4-F1
#
_entry.id   AF-A0A0F9BSQ4-F1
#
_cell.length_a   1.000
_cell.length_b   1.000
_cell.length_c   1.000
_cell.angle_alpha   90.00
_cell.angle_beta   90.00
_cell.angle_gamma   90.00
#
_symmetry.space_group_name_H-M   'P 1'
#
loop_
_entity.id
_entity.type
_entity.pdbx_description
1 polymer ?
#
loop_
_entity_poly.entity_id
_entity_poly.type
_entity_poly.pdbx_seq_one_letter_code
_entity_poly.pdbx_strand_id
1 'polypeptide(L)'
;MKIEIKQELKKLMKKNKWRVMSKARWEHLSRNNKLSENFIREFKDHFCWYDISEYQILSEDFIKEFKDLVYWGVISSDQRLSEDFIREFEDDIDW
;
A
#
# COMPACT_ATOMS: atom_id res chain seq x y z
N MET A 1 -7.59 -12.84 -31.86
CA MET A 1 -7.15 -11.53 -32.40
C MET A 1 -8.03 -10.33 -32.01
N LYS A 2 -9.26 -10.12 -32.54
CA LYS A 2 -10.05 -8.89 -32.20
C LYS A 2 -10.58 -8.81 -30.76
N ILE A 3 -10.79 -9.95 -30.10
CA ILE A 3 -11.29 -10.02 -28.72
C ILE A 3 -10.18 -9.66 -27.71
N GLU A 4 -8.95 -10.14 -27.94
CA GLU A 4 -7.78 -9.86 -27.09
C GLU A 4 -7.48 -8.35 -27.04
N ILE A 5 -7.44 -7.67 -28.19
CA ILE A 5 -7.19 -6.22 -28.25
C ILE A 5 -8.25 -5.43 -27.45
N LYS A 6 -9.54 -5.81 -27.52
CA LYS A 6 -10.60 -5.15 -26.73
C LYS A 6 -10.42 -5.35 -25.22
N GLN A 7 -9.93 -6.51 -24.79
CA GLN A 7 -9.67 -6.78 -23.38
C GLN A 7 -8.46 -5.99 -22.86
N GLU A 8 -7.38 -5.91 -23.65
CA GLU A 8 -6.20 -5.11 -23.33
C GLU A 8 -6.53 -3.61 -23.23
N LEU A 9 -7.31 -3.07 -24.19
CA LEU A 9 -7.76 -1.68 -24.13
C LEU A 9 -8.60 -1.39 -22.88
N LYS A 10 -9.49 -2.31 -22.48
CA LYS A 10 -10.25 -2.16 -21.23
C LYS A 10 -9.34 -2.14 -20.00
N LYS A 11 -8.31 -3.00 -19.95
CA LYS A 11 -7.31 -3.01 -18.87
C LYS A 11 -6.54 -1.68 -18.84
N LEU A 12 -6.08 -1.20 -19.99
CA LEU A 12 -5.36 0.06 -20.13
C LEU A 12 -6.23 1.25 -19.71
N MET A 13 -7.49 1.31 -20.14
CA MET A 13 -8.42 2.37 -19.74
C MET A 13 -8.70 2.34 -18.23
N LYS A 14 -8.85 1.14 -17.64
CA LYS A 14 -8.98 1.01 -16.18
C LYS A 14 -7.71 1.50 -15.48
N LYS A 15 -6.52 1.16 -15.98
CA LYS A 15 -5.24 1.65 -15.44
C LYS A 15 -5.09 3.16 -15.55
N ASN A 16 -5.43 3.74 -16.70
CA ASN A 16 -5.41 5.18 -16.92
C ASN A 16 -6.42 5.91 -16.02
N LYS A 17 -7.58 5.29 -15.75
CA LYS A 17 -8.56 5.83 -14.78
C LYS A 17 -7.93 6.03 -13.40
N TRP A 18 -7.13 5.08 -12.91
CA TRP A 18 -6.45 5.22 -11.62
C TRP A 18 -5.43 6.36 -11.66
N ARG A 19 -4.63 6.46 -12.72
CA ARG A 19 -3.57 7.49 -12.87
C ARG A 19 -4.05 8.93 -12.88
N VAL A 20 -5.31 9.19 -13.20
CA VAL A 20 -5.91 10.54 -13.24
C VAL A 20 -6.79 10.86 -12.04
N MET A 21 -6.81 10.00 -11.01
CA MET A 21 -7.54 10.27 -9.78
C MET A 21 -6.91 11.41 -8.97
N SER A 22 -7.76 12.24 -8.36
CA SER A 22 -7.31 13.28 -7.45
C SER A 22 -6.76 12.69 -6.15
N LYS A 23 -5.88 13.44 -5.48
CA LYS A 23 -5.31 13.07 -4.18
C LYS A 23 -6.38 12.69 -3.15
N ALA A 24 -7.44 13.48 -3.02
CA ALA A 24 -8.55 13.19 -2.10
C ALA A 24 -9.24 11.85 -2.38
N ARG A 25 -9.28 11.39 -3.64
CA ARG A 25 -9.83 10.07 -3.96
C ARG A 25 -8.87 8.95 -3.61
N TRP A 26 -7.56 9.17 -3.69
CA TRP A 26 -6.55 8.22 -3.23
C TRP A 26 -6.59 8.06 -1.70
N GLU A 27 -6.67 9.16 -0.96
CA GLU A 27 -6.85 9.16 0.50
C GLU A 27 -8.15 8.46 0.91
N HIS A 28 -9.27 8.77 0.24
CA HIS A 28 -10.52 8.07 0.51
C HIS A 28 -10.41 6.55 0.23
N LEU A 29 -9.72 6.18 -0.85
CA LEU A 29 -9.52 4.79 -1.23
C LEU A 29 -8.69 4.03 -0.18
N SER A 30 -7.55 4.58 0.25
CA SER A 30 -6.67 3.96 1.26
C SER A 30 -7.33 3.87 2.63
N ARG A 31 -8.10 4.87 3.06
CA ARG A 31 -8.71 4.84 4.40
C ARG A 31 -9.91 3.89 4.50
N ASN A 32 -10.70 3.77 3.44
CA ASN A 32 -12.02 3.13 3.51
C ASN A 32 -12.07 1.74 2.85
N ASN A 33 -10.96 1.24 2.30
CA ASN A 33 -10.92 -0.05 1.62
C ASN A 33 -9.71 -0.87 2.06
N LYS A 34 -9.85 -2.19 2.04
CA LYS A 34 -8.71 -3.11 2.13
C LYS A 34 -8.09 -3.29 0.75
N LEU A 35 -6.89 -2.76 0.58
CA LEU A 35 -6.12 -2.80 -0.64
C LEU A 35 -5.18 -4.01 -0.61
N SER A 36 -4.96 -4.63 -1.76
CA SER A 36 -3.90 -5.62 -1.87
C SER A 36 -2.56 -4.90 -1.94
N GLU A 37 -1.54 -5.51 -1.34
CA GLU A 37 -0.18 -4.97 -1.38
C GLU A 37 0.34 -4.78 -2.80
N ASN A 38 -0.01 -5.67 -3.74
CA ASN A 38 0.36 -5.50 -5.15
C ASN A 38 -0.23 -4.24 -5.77
N PHE A 39 -1.45 -3.86 -5.35
CA PHE A 39 -2.04 -2.60 -5.77
C PHE A 39 -1.31 -1.41 -5.15
N ILE A 40 -0.94 -1.50 -3.87
CA ILE A 40 -0.16 -0.46 -3.19
C ILE A 40 1.20 -0.30 -3.88
N ARG A 41 1.91 -1.39 -4.18
CA ARG A 41 3.18 -1.38 -4.95
C ARG A 41 3.02 -0.70 -6.31
N GLU A 42 1.99 -1.05 -7.07
CA GLU A 42 1.78 -0.50 -8.42
C GLU A 42 1.54 1.02 -8.40
N PHE A 43 0.93 1.55 -7.34
CA PHE A 43 0.52 2.95 -7.23
C PHE A 43 1.14 3.68 -6.04
N LYS A 44 2.30 3.22 -5.56
CA LYS A 44 2.92 3.69 -4.31
C LYS A 44 3.10 5.20 -4.23
N ASP A 45 3.40 5.84 -5.35
CA ASP A 45 3.66 7.29 -5.43
C ASP A 45 2.37 8.13 -5.32
N HIS A 46 1.19 7.49 -5.34
CA HIS A 46 -0.10 8.17 -5.19
C HIS A 46 -0.65 8.10 -3.76
N PHE A 47 -0.12 7.20 -2.92
CA PHE A 47 -0.64 6.99 -1.58
C PHE A 47 0.03 7.89 -0.54
N CYS A 48 -0.77 8.34 0.42
CA CYS A 48 -0.26 8.86 1.67
C CYS A 48 0.21 7.66 2.52
N TRP A 49 1.50 7.58 2.82
CA TRP A 49 2.05 6.43 3.53
C TRP A 49 1.58 6.32 4.98
N TYR A 50 1.22 7.43 5.61
CA TYR A 50 0.54 7.41 6.91
C TYR A 50 -0.79 6.63 6.82
N ASP A 51 -1.62 6.90 5.80
CA ASP A 51 -2.88 6.17 5.61
C ASP A 51 -2.64 4.68 5.27
N ILE A 52 -1.55 4.36 4.59
CA ILE A 52 -1.18 2.97 4.30
C ILE A 52 -0.80 2.26 5.60
N SER A 53 0.05 2.86 6.43
CA SER A 53 0.46 2.30 7.71
C SER A 53 -0.71 2.14 8.70
N GLU A 54 -1.65 3.09 8.74
CA GLU A 54 -2.76 3.10 9.71
C GLU A 54 -3.92 2.18 9.30
N TYR A 55 -4.37 2.24 8.03
CA TYR A 55 -5.65 1.60 7.65
C TYR A 55 -5.50 0.23 6.99
N GLN A 56 -4.30 -0.12 6.51
CA GLN A 56 -4.06 -1.38 5.82
C GLN A 56 -3.53 -2.47 6.76
N ILE A 57 -3.80 -3.72 6.41
CA ILE A 57 -3.14 -4.87 7.04
C ILE A 57 -1.94 -5.18 6.16
N LEU A 58 -0.75 -4.98 6.69
CA LEU A 58 0.50 -5.13 5.96
C LEU A 58 1.21 -6.39 6.43
N SER A 59 1.72 -7.18 5.49
CA SER A 59 2.65 -8.25 5.83
C SER A 59 4.00 -7.68 6.24
N GLU A 60 4.72 -8.42 7.06
CA GLU A 60 6.09 -8.08 7.43
C GLU A 60 6.98 -7.87 6.20
N ASP A 61 6.91 -8.77 5.21
CA ASP A 61 7.69 -8.63 3.97
C ASP A 61 7.42 -7.30 3.24
N PHE A 62 6.16 -6.85 3.23
CA PHE A 62 5.81 -5.55 2.67
C PHE A 62 6.39 -4.39 3.49
N ILE A 63 6.32 -4.49 4.81
CA ILE A 63 6.90 -3.47 5.71
C ILE A 63 8.42 -3.40 5.50
N LYS A 64 9.12 -4.54 5.39
CA LYS A 64 10.57 -4.55 5.08
C LYS A 64 10.89 -3.89 3.74
N GLU A 65 10.10 -4.20 2.71
CA GLU A 65 10.27 -3.65 1.37
C GLU A 65 10.14 -2.12 1.36
N PHE A 66 9.29 -1.56 2.22
CA PHE A 66 8.97 -0.13 2.27
C PHE A 66 9.31 0.54 3.61
N LYS A 67 10.31 0.01 4.31
CA LYS A 67 10.73 0.49 5.64
C LYS A 67 11.03 1.98 5.71
N ASP A 68 11.51 2.57 4.62
CA ASP A 68 11.86 3.99 4.55
C ASP A 68 10.64 4.90 4.28
N LEU A 69 9.46 4.32 4.04
CA LEU A 69 8.24 5.05 3.70
C LEU A 69 7.13 4.85 4.74
N VAL A 70 7.07 3.70 5.39
CA VAL A 70 6.08 3.43 6.44
C VAL A 70 6.33 4.31 7.67
N TYR A 71 5.26 4.55 8.42
CA TYR A 71 5.32 5.30 9.66
C TYR A 71 5.48 4.33 10.83
N TRP A 72 6.72 4.16 11.31
CA TRP A 72 7.07 3.15 12.31
C TRP A 72 6.27 3.23 13.61
N GLY A 73 5.98 4.43 14.14
CA GLY A 73 5.12 4.55 15.32
C GLY A 73 3.71 3.97 15.10
N VAL A 74 3.15 4.15 13.90
CA VAL A 74 1.85 3.58 13.51
C VAL A 74 1.96 2.07 13.26
N ILE A 75 3.05 1.63 12.61
CA ILE A 75 3.30 0.19 12.40
C ILE A 75 3.40 -0.53 13.74
N SER A 76 4.08 0.06 14.71
CA SER A 76 4.29 -0.51 16.04
C SER A 76 2.99 -0.57 16.85
N SER A 77 2.12 0.44 16.75
CA SER A 77 0.85 0.47 17.48
C SER A 77 -0.24 -0.43 16.87
N ASP A 78 -0.28 -0.54 15.53
CA ASP A 78 -1.47 -1.03 14.83
C ASP A 78 -1.25 -2.38 14.11
N GLN A 79 -0.02 -2.74 13.76
CA GLN A 79 0.27 -4.00 13.04
C GLN A 79 0.61 -5.12 14.00
N ARG A 80 0.25 -6.36 13.63
CA ARG A 80 0.67 -7.55 14.36
C ARG A 80 2.01 -8.03 13.81
N LEU A 81 3.07 -7.79 14.58
CA LEU A 81 4.44 -8.17 14.25
C LEU A 81 4.90 -9.40 15.05
N SER A 82 5.75 -10.22 14.46
CA SER A 82 6.44 -11.32 15.11
C SER A 82 7.64 -10.81 15.92
N GLU A 83 8.06 -11.60 16.90
CA GLU A 83 9.25 -11.26 17.70
C GLU A 83 10.51 -11.17 16.83
N ASP A 84 10.67 -12.04 15.84
CA ASP A 84 11.81 -12.02 14.94
C ASP A 84 11.86 -10.72 14.15
N PHE A 85 10.71 -10.24 13.67
CA PHE A 85 10.61 -8.95 13.01
C PHE A 85 10.95 -7.78 13.95
N ILE A 86 10.40 -7.79 15.17
CA ILE A 86 10.67 -6.75 16.17
C ILE A 86 12.17 -6.70 16.50
N ARG A 87 12.84 -7.86 16.61
CA ARG A 87 14.30 -7.92 16.82
C ARG A 87 15.10 -7.42 15.62
N GLU A 88 14.65 -7.71 14.41
CA GLU A 88 15.31 -7.23 13.19
C GLU A 88 15.25 -5.71 13.04
N PHE A 89 14.18 -5.08 13.52
CA PHE A 89 13.91 -3.64 13.42
C PHE A 89 13.85 -2.94 14.79
N GLU A 90 14.61 -3.42 15.77
CA GLU A 90 14.49 -2.96 17.16
C GLU A 90 14.75 -1.45 17.35
N ASP A 91 15.57 -0.85 16.49
CA ASP A 91 15.88 0.57 16.47
C ASP A 91 14.76 1.45 15.88
N ASP A 92 13.89 0.86 15.05
CA ASP A 92 12.79 1.56 14.39
C ASP A 92 11.45 1.38 15.14
N ILE A 93 11.28 0.27 15.86
CA ILE A 93 10.05 -0.03 16.61
C ILE A 93 9.90 0.91 17.81
N ASP A 94 8.71 1.50 17.94
CA ASP A 94 8.32 2.30 19.11
C ASP A 94 7.67 1.37 20.16
N TRP A 95 8.16 1.42 21.40
CA TRP A 95 7.86 0.47 22.47
C TRP A 95 6.75 0.93 23.42
#